data_AF-A0A1H8YFA4-F1
#
_entry.id   AF-A0A1H8YFA4-F1
#
_cell.length_a   1.000
_cell.length_b   1.000
_cell.length_c   1.000
_cell.angle_alpha   90.00
_cell.angle_beta   90.00
_cell.angle_gamma   90.00
#
_symmetry.space_group_name_H-M   'P 1'
#
loop_
_entity.id
_entity.type
_entity.pdbx_description
1 polymer ?
#
loop_
_entity_poly.entity_id
_entity_poly.type
_entity_poly.pdbx_seq_one_letter_code
_entity_poly.pdbx_strand_id
1 'polypeptide(L)'
;MTTTLVVLTVADIVLLIAGLAVYLFWVGTLLARIAANLEDCAETVRRVNVHAAAIVPGVSHINRTGGVVAGALPLLYGMAEEIVAGATYAPPTEARPPARPASGTRRSRLHDAVGFAPR
;
A
#
# COMPACT_ATOMS: atom_id res chain seq x y z
N MET A 1 82.26 10.44 19.46
CA MET A 1 81.31 10.74 18.36
C MET A 1 80.60 9.49 17.83
N THR A 2 81.33 8.41 17.54
CA THR A 2 80.75 7.15 17.01
C THR A 2 79.71 6.50 17.95
N THR A 3 79.98 6.40 19.25
CA THR A 3 79.05 5.79 20.22
C THR A 3 77.70 6.51 20.29
N THR A 4 77.69 7.86 20.22
CA THR A 4 76.45 8.65 20.24
C THR A 4 75.58 8.39 19.01
N LEU A 5 76.18 8.35 17.81
CA LEU A 5 75.47 8.03 16.57
C LEU A 5 74.92 6.60 16.57
N VAL A 6 75.67 5.64 17.11
CA VAL A 6 75.21 4.25 17.26
C VAL A 6 73.99 4.18 18.20
N VAL A 7 74.04 4.88 19.34
CA VAL A 7 72.89 4.91 20.28
C VAL A 7 71.66 5.55 19.64
N LEU A 8 71.82 6.68 18.94
CA LEU A 8 70.70 7.36 18.28
C LEU A 8 70.09 6.51 17.16
N THR A 9 70.91 5.87 16.32
CA THR A 9 70.41 5.00 15.25
C THR A 9 69.67 3.77 15.79
N VAL A 10 70.18 3.15 16.86
CA VAL A 10 69.47 2.04 17.53
C VAL A 10 68.14 2.54 18.10
N ALA A 11 68.12 3.71 18.73
CA ALA A 11 66.90 4.30 19.26
C ALA A 11 65.87 4.59 18.15
N ASP A 12 66.29 5.13 17.01
CA ASP A 12 65.42 5.39 15.85
C ASP A 12 64.84 4.10 15.27
N ILE A 13 65.65 3.04 15.15
CA ILE A 13 65.18 1.72 14.69
C ILE A 13 64.12 1.17 15.64
N VAL A 14 64.37 1.22 16.95
CA VAL A 14 63.42 0.76 17.97
C VAL A 14 62.12 1.57 17.90
N LEU A 15 62.22 2.89 17.74
CA LEU A 15 61.06 3.77 17.62
C LEU A 15 60.24 3.45 16.36
N LEU A 16 60.91 3.20 15.23
CA LEU A 16 60.25 2.81 13.98
C LEU A 16 59.52 1.47 14.12
N ILE A 17 60.18 0.46 14.70
CA ILE A 17 59.57 -0.84 14.96
C ILE A 17 58.36 -0.70 15.89
N ALA A 18 58.49 0.06 16.97
CA ALA A 18 57.39 0.30 17.90
C ALA A 18 56.20 0.99 17.21
N GLY A 19 56.46 2.03 16.40
CA GLY A 19 55.43 2.71 15.62
C GLY A 19 54.72 1.76 14.64
N LEU A 20 55.48 0.94 13.92
CA LEU A 20 54.92 -0.04 13.00
C LEU A 20 54.07 -1.10 13.72
N ALA A 21 54.54 -1.58 14.88
CA ALA A 21 53.80 -2.55 15.69
C ALA A 21 52.45 -1.99 16.16
N VAL A 22 52.44 -0.74 16.66
CA VAL A 22 51.19 -0.05 17.06
C VAL A 22 50.26 0.14 15.88
N TYR A 23 50.78 0.57 14.72
CA TYR A 23 49.99 0.76 13.51
C TYR A 23 49.35 -0.56 13.04
N LEU A 24 50.12 -1.64 12.95
CA LEU A 24 49.61 -2.95 12.54
C LEU A 24 48.61 -3.52 13.54
N PHE A 25 48.85 -3.32 14.84
CA PHE A 25 47.87 -3.69 15.88
C PHE A 25 46.55 -2.94 15.66
N TRP A 26 46.61 -1.63 15.44
CA TRP A 26 45.41 -0.83 15.17
C TRP A 26 44.69 -1.34 13.92
N VAL A 27 45.38 -1.46 12.78
CA VAL A 27 44.78 -1.94 11.52
C VAL A 27 44.17 -3.33 11.71
N GLY A 28 44.84 -4.23 12.42
CA GLY A 28 44.31 -5.55 12.76
C GLY A 28 42.99 -5.46 13.53
N THR A 29 42.87 -4.57 14.52
CA THR A 29 41.61 -4.38 15.25
C THR A 29 40.50 -3.79 14.37
N LEU A 30 40.83 -2.91 13.42
CA LEU A 30 39.85 -2.37 12.47
C LEU A 30 39.35 -3.46 11.51
N LEU A 31 40.27 -4.26 10.96
CA LEU A 31 39.93 -5.37 10.08
C LEU A 31 39.07 -6.42 10.79
N ALA A 32 39.37 -6.74 12.06
CA ALA A 32 38.56 -7.65 12.86
C ALA A 32 37.13 -7.13 13.06
N ARG A 33 36.96 -5.83 13.32
CA ARG A 33 35.63 -5.21 13.43
C ARG A 33 34.87 -5.23 12.11
N ILE A 34 35.54 -4.96 10.99
CA ILE A 34 34.93 -5.02 9.66
C ILE A 34 34.50 -6.45 9.34
N ALA A 35 35.35 -7.44 9.62
CA ALA A 35 35.04 -8.85 9.42
C ALA A 35 33.78 -9.26 10.19
N ALA A 36 33.68 -8.89 11.48
CA ALA A 36 32.50 -9.17 12.29
C ALA A 36 31.23 -8.55 11.70
N ASN A 37 31.29 -7.27 11.30
CA ASN A 37 30.14 -6.60 10.67
C ASN A 37 29.72 -7.25 9.34
N LEU A 38 30.69 -7.71 8.53
CA LEU A 38 30.41 -8.39 7.27
C LEU A 38 29.78 -9.77 7.51
N GLU A 39 30.21 -10.47 8.56
CA GLU A 39 29.62 -11.74 8.98
C GLU A 39 28.17 -11.56 9.43
N ASP A 40 27.87 -10.55 10.25
CA ASP A 40 26.51 -10.20 10.67
C ASP A 40 25.61 -9.77 9.49
N CYS A 41 26.19 -9.06 8.52
CA CYS A 41 25.49 -8.65 7.31
C CYS A 41 25.13 -9.86 6.43
N ALA A 42 26.10 -10.74 6.16
CA ALA A 42 25.84 -12.00 5.45
C ALA A 42 24.81 -12.86 6.20
N GLU A 43 24.94 -12.87 7.52
CA GLU A 43 23.97 -13.24 8.55
C GLU A 43 22.52 -12.95 8.16
N THR A 44 22.30 -11.65 8.12
CA THR A 44 21.01 -11.00 7.93
C THR A 44 20.48 -11.18 6.52
N VAL A 45 21.32 -11.02 5.50
CA VAL A 45 20.94 -11.23 4.09
C VAL A 45 20.47 -12.67 3.87
N ARG A 46 21.14 -13.66 4.48
CA ARG A 46 20.72 -15.07 4.40
C ARG A 46 19.32 -15.26 4.99
N ARG A 47 19.05 -14.72 6.18
CA ARG A 47 17.72 -14.78 6.81
C ARG A 47 16.64 -14.11 5.97
N VAL A 48 16.93 -12.93 5.43
CA VAL A 48 16.01 -12.21 4.54
C VAL A 48 15.67 -13.06 3.32
N ASN A 49 16.67 -13.71 2.71
CA ASN A 49 16.43 -14.59 1.56
C ASN A 49 15.56 -15.80 1.93
N VAL A 50 15.78 -16.41 3.10
CA VAL A 50 14.94 -17.51 3.60
C VAL A 50 13.48 -17.06 3.79
N HIS A 51 13.26 -15.90 4.41
CA HIS A 51 11.91 -15.34 4.56
C HIS A 51 11.28 -15.00 3.21
N ALA A 52 12.04 -14.38 2.31
CA ALA A 52 11.57 -14.06 0.97
C ALA A 52 11.15 -15.31 0.19
N ALA A 53 11.93 -16.40 0.28
CA ALA A 53 11.60 -17.67 -0.36
C ALA A 53 10.26 -18.24 0.13
N ALA A 54 9.94 -18.07 1.41
CA ALA A 54 8.64 -18.47 1.96
C ALA A 54 7.49 -17.55 1.53
N ILE A 55 7.75 -16.24 1.35
CA ILE A 55 6.72 -15.24 1.01
C ILE A 55 6.36 -15.26 -0.48
N VAL A 56 7.36 -15.43 -1.37
CA VAL A 56 7.21 -15.33 -2.84
C VAL A 56 6.04 -16.16 -3.41
N PRO A 57 5.84 -17.44 -3.02
CA PRO A 57 4.70 -18.21 -3.50
C PRO A 57 3.35 -17.59 -3.12
N GLY A 58 3.24 -17.05 -1.89
CA GLY A 58 2.05 -16.40 -1.38
C GLY A 58 1.68 -15.14 -2.17
N VAL A 59 2.65 -14.25 -2.38
CA VAL A 59 2.42 -13.04 -3.21
C VAL A 59 2.13 -13.38 -4.67
N SER A 60 2.74 -14.44 -5.23
CA SER A 60 2.40 -14.92 -6.58
C SER A 60 0.94 -15.38 -6.67
N HIS A 61 0.48 -16.14 -5.67
CA HIS A 61 -0.91 -16.59 -5.61
C HIS A 61 -1.89 -15.42 -5.43
N ILE A 62 -1.60 -14.50 -4.52
CA ILE A 62 -2.40 -13.29 -4.29
C ILE A 62 -2.49 -12.45 -5.56
N ASN A 63 -1.37 -12.22 -6.25
CA ASN A 63 -1.38 -11.43 -7.49
C ASN A 63 -2.16 -12.11 -8.61
N ARG A 64 -2.08 -13.44 -8.71
CA ARG A 64 -2.89 -14.20 -9.68
C ARG A 64 -4.38 -14.05 -9.40
N THR A 65 -4.80 -14.31 -8.16
CA THR A 65 -6.21 -14.20 -7.75
C THR A 65 -6.70 -12.76 -7.84
N GLY A 66 -5.91 -11.80 -7.38
CA GLY A 66 -6.19 -10.37 -7.46
C GLY A 66 -6.33 -9.90 -8.91
N GLY A 67 -5.50 -10.42 -9.83
CA GLY A 67 -5.64 -10.17 -11.27
C GLY A 67 -6.95 -10.68 -11.84
N VAL A 68 -7.41 -11.87 -11.42
CA VAL A 68 -8.72 -12.41 -11.81
C VAL A 68 -9.85 -11.54 -11.26
N VAL A 69 -9.79 -11.16 -9.98
CA VAL A 69 -10.80 -10.30 -9.34
C VAL A 69 -10.83 -8.93 -10.01
N ALA A 70 -9.67 -8.31 -10.26
CA ALA A 70 -9.56 -7.04 -10.95
C ALA A 70 -10.10 -7.09 -12.38
N GLY A 71 -9.90 -8.20 -13.09
CA GLY A 71 -10.48 -8.42 -14.42
C GLY A 71 -12.00 -8.61 -14.41
N ALA A 72 -12.57 -9.15 -13.32
CA ALA A 72 -14.00 -9.33 -13.17
C ALA A 72 -14.72 -8.07 -12.67
N LEU A 73 -14.04 -7.17 -11.96
CA LEU A 73 -14.63 -5.95 -11.38
C LEU A 73 -15.42 -5.09 -12.38
N PRO A 74 -14.94 -4.81 -13.62
CA PRO A 74 -15.71 -4.04 -14.60
C PRO A 74 -17.06 -4.67 -14.95
N LEU A 75 -17.12 -6.00 -15.09
CA LEU A 75 -18.37 -6.72 -15.38
C LEU A 75 -19.32 -6.68 -14.20
N LEU A 76 -18.79 -6.86 -12.98
CA LEU A 76 -19.58 -6.78 -11.76
C LEU A 76 -20.14 -5.37 -11.56
N TYR A 77 -19.36 -4.34 -11.88
CA TYR A 77 -19.79 -2.95 -11.79
C TYR A 77 -20.85 -2.63 -12.85
N GLY A 78 -20.62 -2.99 -14.12
CA GLY A 78 -21.59 -2.76 -15.19
C GLY A 78 -22.92 -3.48 -14.95
N MET A 79 -22.89 -4.74 -14.50
CA MET A 79 -24.09 -5.46 -14.09
C MET A 79 -24.81 -4.76 -12.91
N ALA A 80 -24.06 -4.29 -11.91
CA ALA A 80 -24.65 -3.56 -10.80
C ALA A 80 -25.31 -2.25 -11.25
N GLU A 81 -24.69 -1.52 -12.18
CA GLU A 81 -25.26 -0.32 -12.79
C GLU A 81 -26.56 -0.62 -13.56
N GLU A 82 -26.59 -1.70 -14.35
CA GLU A 82 -27.79 -2.11 -15.09
C GLU A 82 -28.95 -2.50 -14.15
N ILE A 83 -28.66 -3.23 -13.08
CA ILE A 83 -29.67 -3.58 -12.06
C ILE A 83 -30.21 -2.32 -11.40
N VAL A 84 -29.34 -1.38 -11.02
CA VAL A 84 -29.76 -0.11 -10.41
C VAL A 84 -30.60 0.68 -11.41
N ALA A 85 -30.20 0.77 -12.67
CA ALA A 85 -30.96 1.48 -13.70
C ALA A 85 -32.36 0.88 -13.90
N GLY A 86 -32.47 -0.46 -13.94
CA GLY A 86 -33.74 -1.16 -14.10
C GLY A 86 -34.64 -1.16 -12.86
N ALA A 87 -34.05 -1.17 -11.66
CA ALA A 87 -34.78 -1.14 -10.39
C ALA A 87 -35.15 0.28 -9.93
N THR A 88 -34.50 1.32 -10.49
CA THR A 88 -34.80 2.71 -10.16
C THR A 88 -36.16 3.07 -10.71
N TYR A 89 -37.13 3.29 -9.81
CA TYR A 89 -38.47 3.74 -10.17
C TYR A 89 -38.41 5.12 -10.85
N ALA A 90 -38.75 5.16 -12.14
CA ALA A 90 -39.01 6.39 -12.87
C ALA A 90 -40.53 6.67 -12.86
N PRO A 91 -41.00 7.76 -12.22
CA PRO A 91 -42.41 8.09 -12.25
C PRO A 91 -42.83 8.43 -13.69
N PRO A 92 -43.99 7.94 -14.15
CA PRO A 92 -44.51 8.31 -15.47
C PRO A 92 -44.70 9.82 -15.56
N THR A 93 -44.11 10.44 -16.58
CA THR A 93 -44.16 11.89 -16.84
C THR A 93 -45.56 12.34 -17.29
N GLU A 94 -46.34 11.42 -17.84
CA GLU A 94 -47.73 11.67 -18.21
C GLU A 94 -48.62 11.49 -16.98
N ALA A 95 -49.08 12.60 -16.41
CA ALA A 95 -50.14 12.57 -15.42
C ALA A 95 -51.37 11.90 -16.03
N ARG A 96 -51.65 10.66 -15.63
CA ARG A 96 -52.87 9.96 -16.05
C ARG A 96 -54.06 10.83 -15.65
N PRO A 97 -54.89 11.30 -16.61
CA PRO A 97 -56.05 12.09 -16.24
C PRO A 97 -56.95 11.22 -15.35
N PRO A 98 -57.59 11.79 -14.31
CA PRO A 98 -58.49 11.06 -13.45
C PRO A 98 -59.51 10.28 -14.30
N ALA A 99 -59.75 9.02 -13.95
CA ALA A 99 -60.69 8.17 -14.67
C ALA A 99 -62.06 8.87 -14.70
N ARG A 100 -62.50 9.30 -15.89
CA ARG A 100 -63.82 9.91 -16.06
C ARG A 100 -64.86 8.79 -16.06
N PRO A 101 -65.88 8.84 -15.19
CA PRO A 101 -66.96 7.87 -15.23
C PRO A 101 -67.72 8.00 -16.56
N ALA A 102 -68.35 6.91 -17.03
CA ALA A 102 -69.11 6.89 -18.28
C ALA A 102 -70.25 7.92 -18.34
N SER A 103 -70.70 8.42 -17.18
CA SER A 103 -71.67 9.51 -17.04
C SER A 103 -71.09 10.91 -17.29
N GLY A 104 -69.82 11.04 -17.68
CA GLY A 104 -69.14 12.33 -17.86
C GLY A 104 -68.77 12.99 -16.52
N THR A 105 -68.85 14.33 -16.44
CA THR A 105 -68.59 15.08 -15.21
C THR A 105 -69.75 14.90 -14.23
N ARG A 106 -69.53 14.19 -13.11
CA ARG A 106 -70.51 14.15 -12.01
C ARG A 106 -70.67 15.57 -11.47
N ARG A 107 -71.77 16.26 -11.83
CA ARG A 107 -72.24 17.46 -11.10
C ARG A 107 -72.53 17.03 -9.67
N SER A 108 -71.53 17.15 -8.81
CA SER A 108 -71.68 16.84 -7.40
C SER A 108 -72.46 17.97 -6.74
N ARG A 109 -73.67 17.69 -6.27
CA ARG A 109 -74.44 18.61 -5.42
C ARG A 109 -73.94 18.66 -3.96
N LEU A 110 -72.77 18.09 -3.67
CA LEU A 110 -72.16 18.18 -2.33
C LEU A 110 -71.96 19.63 -1.89
N HIS A 111 -71.68 20.54 -2.82
CA HIS A 111 -71.56 21.97 -2.53
C HIS A 111 -72.90 22.68 -2.28
N ASP A 112 -74.00 22.17 -2.87
CA ASP A 112 -75.36 22.73 -2.68
C ASP A 112 -75.88 22.46 -1.26
N ALA A 113 -75.48 21.34 -0.64
CA ALA A 113 -75.89 20.98 0.72
C ALA A 113 -75.11 21.75 1.82
N VAL A 114 -73.94 22.31 1.50
CA VAL A 114 -73.08 23.05 2.46
C VAL A 114 -73.08 24.57 2.21
N GLY A 115 -73.92 25.08 1.32
CA GLY A 115 -74.08 26.52 1.07
C GLY A 115 -72.86 27.20 0.45
N PHE A 116 -71.97 26.45 -0.21
CA PHE A 116 -70.75 26.99 -0.79
C PHE A 116 -71.02 27.62 -2.16
N ALA A 117 -70.94 28.95 -2.26
CA ALA A 117 -70.97 29.68 -3.52
C ALA A 117 -69.54 30.09 -3.94
N PRO A 118 -68.96 29.50 -5.01
CA PRO A 118 -67.68 29.94 -5.53
C PRO A 118 -67.81 31.34 -6.16
N ARG A 119 -66.88 32.25 -5.84
CA ARG A 119 -66.67 33.51 -6.57
C ARG A 119 -65.72 33.29 -7.74
#